data_AF-A0A8H7X7U0-F1
#
_entry.id   AF-A0A8H7X7U0-F1
#
_cell.length_a   1.000
_cell.length_b   1.000
_cell.length_c   1.000
_cell.angle_alpha   90.00
_cell.angle_beta   90.00
_cell.angle_gamma   90.00
#
_symmetry.space_group_name_H-M   'P 1'
#
loop_
_entity.id
_entity.type
_entity.pdbx_description
1 polymer ?
#
loop_
_entity_poly.entity_id
_entity_poly.type
_entity_poly.pdbx_seq_one_letter_code
_entity_poly.pdbx_strand_id
1 'polypeptide(L)'
;MSLNGPNWAFSCLDAVTHLVDEIPNPRVNIPKALLVTVTLGSFTGLLTGFALFFSATDLESVFTSGTPSLQIFSNAFSGNTAAAIALQILVACYVAGAIVGVHTWQSRMAWAFSKDKGFLFHSRMSRLARSRSTAFNALISAGILLQYLTYSASILCLLSYGRSNIRHGPFWFPRLGYVANIVTVAWTFISLVFYSFPIYLPVLTEQMNYVSCVIIGVFPYAVGYWALFGRNEFEVPKAQDYE
;
A
#
# COMPACT_ATOMS: atom_id res chain seq x y z
N MET A 1 -8.50 -0.74 15.19
CA MET A 1 -7.57 -0.27 14.12
C MET A 1 -6.29 -1.10 14.15
N SER A 2 -6.44 -2.43 14.00
CA SER A 2 -5.40 -3.44 14.21
C SER A 2 -4.70 -3.80 12.90
N LEU A 3 -3.36 -3.95 12.95
CA LEU A 3 -2.38 -4.33 11.90
C LEU A 3 -2.38 -3.61 10.53
N ASN A 4 -3.50 -3.07 10.05
CA ASN A 4 -3.57 -2.39 8.75
C ASN A 4 -2.77 -1.08 8.73
N GLY A 5 -2.83 -0.28 9.80
CA GLY A 5 -2.15 1.02 9.87
C GLY A 5 -0.65 0.96 9.57
N PRO A 6 0.11 0.07 10.24
CA PRO A 6 1.53 -0.10 9.95
C PRO A 6 1.82 -0.59 8.51
N ASN A 7 1.00 -1.48 7.96
CA ASN A 7 1.19 -1.96 6.58
C ASN A 7 1.00 -0.85 5.55
N TRP A 8 0.08 0.09 5.78
CA TRP A 8 -0.06 1.30 4.96
C TRP A 8 1.19 2.19 4.97
N ALA A 9 1.96 2.21 6.05
CA ALA A 9 3.18 3.01 6.13
C ALA A 9 4.27 2.53 5.15
N PHE A 10 4.22 1.27 4.72
CA PHE A 10 5.20 0.67 3.82
C PHE A 10 4.60 0.13 2.52
N SER A 11 3.30 0.34 2.25
CA SER A 11 2.62 -0.16 1.03
C SER A 11 3.13 0.48 -0.27
N CYS A 12 4.00 1.49 -0.14
CA CYS A 12 4.37 2.42 -1.20
C CYS A 12 5.86 2.43 -1.55
N LEU A 13 6.59 1.37 -1.18
CA LEU A 13 8.04 1.32 -1.36
C LEU A 13 8.46 1.20 -2.83
N ASP A 14 7.69 0.52 -3.67
CA ASP A 14 7.98 0.33 -5.10
C ASP A 14 7.80 1.60 -5.94
N ALA A 15 7.22 2.67 -5.41
CA ALA A 15 7.07 3.96 -6.09
C ALA A 15 8.37 4.44 -6.75
N VAL A 16 9.50 4.26 -6.07
CA VAL A 16 10.83 4.68 -6.55
C VAL A 16 11.24 3.93 -7.82
N THR A 17 10.71 2.73 -8.05
CA THR A 17 10.97 1.96 -9.28
C THR A 17 10.25 2.56 -10.50
N HIS A 18 9.12 3.24 -10.29
CA HIS A 18 8.41 3.98 -11.35
C HIS A 18 9.08 5.32 -11.71
N LEU A 19 10.11 5.72 -10.97
CA LEU A 19 10.91 6.92 -11.20
C LEU A 19 12.30 6.56 -11.75
N VAL A 20 12.46 5.34 -12.29
CA VAL A 20 13.75 4.83 -12.78
C VAL A 20 14.40 5.75 -13.80
N ASP A 21 13.61 6.38 -14.67
CA ASP A 21 14.09 7.25 -15.74
C ASP A 21 14.55 8.64 -15.25
N GLU A 22 14.10 9.05 -14.06
CA GLU A 22 14.45 10.35 -13.45
C GLU A 22 15.65 10.25 -12.49
N ILE A 23 16.09 9.03 -12.16
CA ILE A 23 17.14 8.79 -11.16
C ILE A 23 18.49 8.59 -11.87
N PRO A 24 19.53 9.37 -11.54
CA PRO A 24 20.87 9.08 -12.06
C PRO A 24 21.34 7.73 -11.53
N ASN A 25 21.87 6.87 -12.40
CA ASN A 25 22.36 5.52 -12.05
C ASN A 25 21.33 4.65 -11.27
N PRO A 26 20.19 4.29 -11.89
CA PRO A 26 19.08 3.63 -11.20
C PRO A 26 19.45 2.28 -10.59
N ARG A 27 20.36 1.52 -11.22
CA ARG A 27 20.80 0.19 -10.77
C ARG A 27 21.40 0.17 -9.36
N VAL A 28 21.91 1.30 -8.86
CA VAL A 28 22.53 1.41 -7.54
C VAL A 28 21.70 2.30 -6.61
N ASN A 29 21.13 3.39 -7.14
CA ASN A 29 20.45 4.38 -6.33
C ASN A 29 19.04 3.94 -5.91
N ILE A 30 18.33 3.15 -6.71
CA ILE A 30 17.01 2.63 -6.35
C ILE A 30 17.08 1.69 -5.13
N PRO A 31 17.96 0.66 -5.10
CA PRO A 31 18.08 -0.20 -3.91
C PRO A 31 18.50 0.56 -2.65
N LYS A 32 19.38 1.56 -2.77
CA LYS A 32 19.79 2.40 -1.64
C LYS A 32 18.62 3.24 -1.12
N ALA A 33 17.85 3.86 -2.01
CA ALA A 33 16.68 4.65 -1.63
C ALA A 33 15.65 3.79 -0.86
N LEU A 34 15.36 2.58 -1.36
CA LEU A 34 14.47 1.62 -0.68
C LEU A 34 14.94 1.31 0.75
N LEU A 35 16.23 1.02 0.93
CA LEU A 35 16.78 0.72 2.25
C LEU A 35 16.72 1.92 3.19
N VAL A 36 17.02 3.13 2.70
CA VAL A 36 16.92 4.36 3.49
C VAL A 36 15.48 4.62 3.92
N THR A 37 14.50 4.43 3.04
CA THR A 37 13.08 4.62 3.36
C THR A 37 12.61 3.64 4.44
N VAL A 38 12.97 2.36 4.31
CA VAL A 38 12.58 1.34 5.31
C VAL A 38 13.25 1.61 6.66
N THR A 39 14.56 1.91 6.66
CA THR A 39 15.31 2.15 7.90
C THR A 39 14.83 3.42 8.61
N LEU A 40 14.66 4.52 7.87
CA LEU A 40 14.17 5.79 8.42
C LEU A 40 12.73 5.64 8.94
N GLY A 41 11.83 5.04 8.14
CA GLY A 41 10.44 4.82 8.55
C GLY A 41 10.30 3.89 9.76
N SER A 42 11.13 2.86 9.85
CA SER A 42 11.15 1.96 11.02
C SER A 42 11.63 2.68 12.27
N PHE A 43 12.70 3.48 12.16
CA PHE A 43 13.27 4.20 13.29
C PHE A 43 12.34 5.30 13.80
N THR A 44 11.81 6.13 12.91
CA THR A 44 10.87 7.20 13.29
C THR A 44 9.56 6.61 13.82
N GLY A 45 9.02 5.57 13.19
CA GLY A 45 7.82 4.88 13.63
C GLY A 45 7.95 4.26 15.03
N LEU A 46 9.09 3.63 15.33
CA LEU A 46 9.38 3.09 16.66
C LEU A 46 9.47 4.19 17.72
N LEU A 47 10.17 5.29 17.43
CA LEU A 47 10.29 6.41 18.36
C LEU A 47 8.94 7.05 18.66
N THR A 48 8.13 7.31 17.64
CA THR A 48 6.77 7.84 17.82
C THR A 48 5.88 6.85 18.57
N GLY A 49 6.01 5.55 18.28
CA GLY A 49 5.32 4.48 19.01
C GLY A 49 5.62 4.52 20.51
N PHE A 50 6.91 4.55 20.88
CA PHE A 50 7.31 4.67 22.29
C PHE A 50 6.79 5.96 22.94
N ALA A 51 6.89 7.10 22.25
CA ALA A 51 6.38 8.37 22.77
C ALA A 51 4.86 8.31 23.04
N LEU A 52 4.08 7.68 22.15
CA LEU A 52 2.64 7.51 22.33
C LEU A 52 2.32 6.56 23.50
N PHE A 53 3.07 5.46 23.67
CA PHE A 53 2.87 4.53 24.78
C PHE A 53 3.05 5.19 26.15
N PHE A 54 4.01 6.10 26.29
CA PHE A 54 4.23 6.83 27.56
C PHE A 54 3.27 8.02 27.75
N SER A 55 2.65 8.50 26.68
CA SER A 55 1.77 9.69 26.69
C SER A 55 0.27 9.34 26.87
N ALA A 56 -0.16 8.17 26.40
CA ALA A 56 -1.54 7.72 26.49
C ALA A 56 -1.89 7.21 27.91
N THR A 57 -2.13 8.13 28.83
CA THR A 57 -2.49 7.84 30.24
C THR A 57 -3.98 7.52 30.45
N ASP A 58 -4.85 8.02 29.57
CA ASP A 58 -6.29 7.75 29.60
C ASP A 58 -6.77 7.31 28.21
N LEU A 59 -6.98 6.00 28.05
CA LEU A 59 -7.44 5.40 26.79
C LEU A 59 -8.95 5.57 26.59
N GLU A 60 -9.73 5.71 27.66
CA GLU A 60 -11.19 5.75 27.57
C GLU A 60 -11.68 7.07 26.96
N SER A 61 -11.07 8.20 27.35
CA SER A 61 -11.32 9.50 26.71
C SER A 61 -10.85 9.56 25.25
N VAL A 62 -9.82 8.81 24.88
CA VAL A 62 -9.30 8.75 23.51
C VAL A 62 -10.23 7.96 22.58
N PHE A 63 -10.79 6.84 23.05
CA PHE A 63 -11.70 6.01 22.24
C PHE A 63 -13.10 6.61 22.07
N THR A 64 -13.55 7.42 23.03
CA THR A 64 -14.85 8.12 22.95
C THR A 64 -14.76 9.42 22.14
N SER A 65 -13.55 9.96 21.94
CA SER A 65 -13.32 11.17 21.16
C SER A 65 -13.38 10.92 19.65
N GLY A 66 -14.11 11.78 18.93
CA GLY A 66 -14.17 11.73 17.45
C GLY A 66 -12.82 11.99 16.75
N THR A 67 -11.86 12.61 17.46
CA THR A 67 -10.51 12.90 16.98
C THR A 67 -9.45 12.41 17.98
N PRO A 68 -9.11 11.10 17.96
CA PRO A 68 -8.19 10.50 18.92
C PRO A 68 -6.82 11.18 19.02
N SER A 69 -6.27 11.67 17.90
CA SER A 69 -4.95 12.31 17.88
C SER A 69 -4.90 13.62 18.68
N LEU A 70 -5.95 14.44 18.60
CA LEU A 70 -6.02 15.71 19.30
C LEU A 70 -6.14 15.50 20.80
N GLN A 71 -6.94 14.51 21.22
CA GLN A 71 -7.12 14.16 22.63
C GLN A 71 -5.82 13.66 23.28
N ILE A 72 -5.02 12.88 22.55
CA ILE A 72 -3.70 12.45 23.03
C ILE A 72 -2.79 13.66 23.24
N PHE A 73 -2.77 14.61 22.32
CA PHE A 73 -1.95 15.81 22.47
C PHE A 73 -2.43 16.71 23.62
N SER A 74 -3.74 16.87 23.83
CA SER A 74 -4.25 17.63 24.97
C SER A 74 -3.91 16.99 26.31
N ASN A 75 -3.96 15.65 26.38
CA ASN A 75 -3.59 14.90 27.57
C ASN A 75 -2.08 15.03 27.86
N ALA A 76 -1.24 14.98 26.82
CA ALA A 76 0.20 15.17 26.94
C ALA A 76 0.60 16.55 27.48
N PHE A 77 -0.13 17.60 27.10
CA PHE A 77 0.14 18.99 27.52
C PHE A 77 -0.67 19.44 28.75
N SER A 78 -1.16 18.50 29.57
CA SER A 78 -1.91 18.81 30.81
C SER A 78 -3.08 19.78 30.59
N GLY A 79 -3.79 19.66 29.47
CA GLY A 79 -4.97 20.49 29.15
C GLY A 79 -4.68 21.81 28.43
N ASN A 80 -3.43 22.11 28.04
CA ASN A 80 -3.15 23.27 27.20
C ASN A 80 -3.62 23.04 25.75
N THR A 81 -4.81 23.56 25.45
CA THR A 81 -5.47 23.41 24.14
C THR A 81 -4.71 24.08 23.00
N ALA A 82 -4.01 25.19 23.24
CA ALA A 82 -3.27 25.91 22.21
C ALA A 82 -2.06 25.09 21.70
N ALA A 83 -1.31 24.46 22.61
CA ALA A 83 -0.18 23.60 22.27
C ALA A 83 -0.62 22.34 21.50
N ALA A 84 -1.73 21.72 21.93
CA ALA A 84 -2.30 20.55 21.25
C ALA A 84 -2.77 20.88 19.82
N ILE A 85 -3.44 22.01 19.62
CA ILE A 85 -3.89 22.46 18.29
C ILE A 85 -2.70 22.78 17.39
N ALA A 86 -1.68 23.47 17.90
CA ALA A 86 -0.48 23.78 17.10
C ALA A 86 0.21 22.52 16.58
N LEU A 87 0.35 21.50 17.43
CA LEU A 87 0.94 20.22 17.02
C LEU A 87 0.02 19.44 16.06
N GLN A 88 -1.29 19.49 16.26
CA GLN A 88 -2.27 18.90 15.35
C GLN A 88 -2.22 19.54 13.95
N ILE A 89 -2.00 20.87 13.86
CA ILE A 89 -1.83 21.57 12.57
C ILE A 89 -0.57 21.10 11.86
N LEU A 90 0.55 20.95 12.58
CA LEU A 90 1.79 20.43 12.00
C LEU A 90 1.61 19.02 11.42
N VAL A 91 0.92 18.14 12.16
CA VAL A 91 0.59 16.79 11.68
C VAL A 91 -0.33 16.86 10.46
N ALA A 92 -1.33 17.75 10.45
CA ALA A 92 -2.22 17.93 9.30
C ALA A 92 -1.49 18.40 8.05
N CYS A 93 -0.56 19.36 8.17
CA CYS A 93 0.29 19.82 7.07
C CYS A 93 1.16 18.69 6.51
N TYR A 94 1.76 17.88 7.38
CA TYR A 94 2.53 16.70 6.99
C TYR A 94 1.68 15.69 6.20
N VAL A 95 0.49 15.36 6.69
CA VAL A 95 -0.43 14.42 6.02
C VAL A 95 -0.88 14.95 4.66
N ALA A 96 -1.15 16.26 4.54
CA ALA A 96 -1.49 16.87 3.26
C ALA A 96 -0.38 16.70 2.21
N GLY A 97 0.88 16.89 2.60
CA GLY A 97 2.03 16.65 1.71
C GLY A 97 2.15 15.19 1.28
N ALA A 98 1.93 14.24 2.20
CA ALA A 98 1.95 12.81 1.89
C ALA A 98 0.84 12.42 0.90
N ILE A 99 -0.37 12.98 1.06
CA ILE A 99 -1.51 12.73 0.16
C ILE A 99 -1.21 13.19 -1.27
N VAL A 100 -0.59 14.37 -1.43
CA VAL A 100 -0.19 14.87 -2.76
C VAL A 100 0.75 13.86 -3.44
N GLY A 101 1.77 13.37 -2.72
CA GLY A 101 2.70 12.37 -3.26
C GLY A 101 2.01 11.08 -3.71
N VAL A 102 1.08 10.57 -2.90
CA VAL A 102 0.30 9.36 -3.21
C VAL A 102 -0.59 9.55 -4.45
N HIS A 103 -1.18 10.73 -4.64
CA HIS A 103 -1.96 11.03 -5.85
C HIS A 103 -1.10 11.22 -7.09
N THR A 104 0.07 11.84 -6.95
CA THR A 104 1.02 12.00 -8.07
C THR A 104 1.49 10.65 -8.59
N TRP A 105 1.84 9.71 -7.69
CA TRP A 105 2.10 8.33 -8.09
C TRP A 105 0.90 7.77 -8.84
N GLN A 106 -0.27 7.68 -8.20
CA GLN A 106 -1.42 6.95 -8.77
C GLN A 106 -1.76 7.46 -10.18
N SER A 107 -1.65 8.77 -10.39
CA SER A 107 -1.84 9.40 -11.70
C SER A 107 -0.82 8.93 -12.74
N ARG A 108 0.46 8.76 -12.38
CA ARG A 108 1.50 8.25 -13.27
C ARG A 108 1.24 6.80 -13.69
N MET A 109 0.85 5.93 -12.76
CA MET A 109 0.49 4.55 -13.08
C MET A 109 -0.74 4.49 -13.99
N ALA A 110 -1.78 5.26 -13.65
CA ALA A 110 -2.98 5.34 -14.48
C ALA A 110 -2.64 5.87 -15.89
N TRP A 111 -1.79 6.88 -16.00
CA TRP A 111 -1.38 7.41 -17.29
C TRP A 111 -0.56 6.40 -18.11
N ALA A 112 0.41 5.71 -17.51
CA ALA A 112 1.16 4.65 -18.19
C ALA A 112 0.22 3.54 -18.69
N PHE A 113 -0.69 3.08 -17.84
CA PHE A 113 -1.69 2.07 -18.19
C PHE A 113 -2.66 2.52 -19.29
N SER A 114 -2.95 3.84 -19.36
CA SER A 114 -3.80 4.41 -20.42
C SER A 114 -3.13 4.41 -21.80
N LYS A 115 -1.79 4.48 -21.86
CA LYS A 115 -1.05 4.41 -23.13
C LYS A 115 -1.17 3.04 -23.78
N ASP A 116 -1.26 1.99 -22.96
CA ASP A 116 -1.39 0.60 -23.38
C ASP A 116 -2.85 0.17 -23.59
N LYS A 117 -3.77 1.15 -23.76
CA LYS A 117 -5.23 0.94 -23.90
C LYS A 117 -5.85 0.08 -22.79
N GLY A 118 -5.28 0.14 -21.58
CA GLY A 118 -5.62 -0.76 -20.47
C GLY A 118 -7.00 -0.56 -19.82
N PHE A 119 -7.69 0.58 -20.05
CA PHE A 119 -8.95 0.87 -19.35
C PHE A 119 -10.20 0.43 -20.13
N LEU A 120 -10.93 -0.56 -19.60
CA LEU A 120 -12.29 -0.91 -20.04
C LEU A 120 -13.27 0.23 -19.75
N PHE A 121 -14.09 0.59 -20.75
CA PHE A 121 -15.19 1.54 -20.62
C PHE A 121 -14.80 2.87 -19.94
N HIS A 122 -13.88 3.62 -20.57
CA HIS A 122 -13.46 4.96 -20.11
C HIS A 122 -14.65 5.91 -19.80
N SER A 123 -15.83 5.66 -20.38
CA SER A 123 -17.04 6.46 -20.21
C SER A 123 -17.90 6.12 -19.00
N ARG A 124 -17.72 4.96 -18.35
CA ARG A 124 -18.59 4.48 -17.25
C ARG A 124 -17.91 4.45 -15.87
N MET A 125 -16.59 4.55 -15.81
CA MET A 125 -15.81 4.52 -14.57
C MET A 125 -16.23 5.61 -13.57
N SER A 126 -16.70 6.77 -14.05
CA SER A 126 -17.13 7.90 -13.21
C SER A 126 -18.48 7.71 -12.51
N ARG A 127 -19.30 6.73 -12.91
CA ARG A 127 -20.65 6.51 -12.32
C ARG A 127 -20.66 5.57 -11.13
N LEU A 128 -19.62 4.76 -10.94
CA LEU A 128 -19.52 3.79 -9.83
C LEU A 128 -18.89 4.38 -8.56
N ALA A 129 -18.33 5.59 -8.61
CA ALA A 129 -17.70 6.25 -7.46
C ALA A 129 -18.70 6.86 -6.45
N ARG A 130 -20.00 6.73 -6.68
CA ARG A 130 -21.02 7.38 -5.84
C ARG A 130 -21.71 6.36 -4.94
N SER A 131 -21.45 6.50 -3.64
CA SER A 131 -22.25 6.03 -2.51
C SER A 131 -21.89 4.68 -1.88
N ARG A 132 -21.16 4.74 -0.76
CA ARG A 132 -21.43 4.10 0.55
C ARG A 132 -20.13 4.01 1.37
N SER A 133 -20.13 4.53 2.61
CA SER A 133 -18.99 4.52 3.54
C SER A 133 -18.45 3.10 3.80
N THR A 134 -19.32 2.10 3.82
CA THR A 134 -18.94 0.68 3.95
C THR A 134 -18.18 0.15 2.74
N ALA A 135 -18.59 0.53 1.52
CA ALA A 135 -17.91 0.13 0.29
C ALA A 135 -16.52 0.78 0.19
N PHE A 136 -16.38 2.02 0.64
CA PHE A 136 -15.10 2.72 0.68
C PHE A 136 -14.11 2.07 1.65
N ASN A 137 -14.55 1.72 2.87
CA ASN A 137 -13.69 1.02 3.85
C ASN A 137 -13.28 -0.38 3.37
N ALA A 138 -14.16 -1.10 2.67
CA ALA A 138 -13.86 -2.38 2.06
C ALA A 138 -12.86 -2.24 0.89
N LEU A 139 -12.98 -1.21 0.06
CA LEU A 139 -12.06 -0.92 -1.04
C LEU A 139 -10.66 -0.56 -0.52
N ILE A 140 -10.56 0.27 0.52
CA ILE A 140 -9.28 0.60 1.15
C ILE A 140 -8.61 -0.67 1.68
N SER A 141 -9.33 -1.46 2.48
CA SER A 141 -8.79 -2.71 3.04
C SER A 141 -8.43 -3.74 1.96
N ALA A 142 -9.22 -3.81 0.88
CA ALA A 142 -8.90 -4.64 -0.29
C ALA A 142 -7.66 -4.13 -1.05
N GLY A 143 -7.38 -2.83 -1.03
CA GLY A 143 -6.20 -2.24 -1.69
C GLY A 143 -4.89 -2.88 -1.24
N ILE A 144 -4.69 -3.05 0.07
CA ILE A 144 -3.48 -3.72 0.59
C ILE A 144 -3.41 -5.18 0.14
N LEU A 145 -4.53 -5.91 0.20
CA LEU A 145 -4.54 -7.32 -0.17
C LEU A 145 -4.34 -7.55 -1.67
N LEU A 146 -4.94 -6.71 -2.51
CA LEU A 146 -4.72 -6.72 -3.96
C LEU A 146 -3.25 -6.39 -4.29
N GLN A 147 -2.63 -5.49 -3.53
CA GLN A 147 -1.21 -5.20 -3.65
C GLN A 147 -0.35 -6.43 -3.34
N TYR A 148 -0.61 -7.12 -2.23
CA TYR A 148 0.11 -8.35 -1.86
C TYR A 148 -0.06 -9.46 -2.91
N LEU A 149 -1.26 -9.64 -3.46
CA LEU A 149 -1.53 -10.60 -4.52
C LEU A 149 -0.73 -10.27 -5.79
N THR A 150 -0.68 -9.00 -6.17
CA THR A 150 0.08 -8.55 -7.35
C THR A 150 1.58 -8.78 -7.17
N TYR A 151 2.14 -8.43 -6.00
CA TYR A 151 3.54 -8.70 -5.70
C TYR A 151 3.87 -10.19 -5.67
N SER A 152 2.99 -11.00 -5.05
CA SER A 152 3.17 -12.45 -5.01
C SER A 152 3.11 -13.07 -6.40
N ALA A 153 2.21 -12.61 -7.28
CA ALA A 153 2.14 -13.07 -8.67
C ALA A 153 3.45 -12.80 -9.42
N SER A 154 3.99 -11.58 -9.31
CA SER A 154 5.29 -11.22 -9.91
C SER A 154 6.45 -12.07 -9.37
N ILE A 155 6.47 -12.34 -8.06
CA ILE A 155 7.49 -13.18 -7.43
C ILE A 155 7.37 -14.63 -7.87
N LEU A 156 6.15 -15.17 -7.99
CA LEU A 156 5.92 -16.52 -8.48
C LEU A 156 6.40 -16.67 -9.94
N CYS A 157 6.07 -15.71 -10.81
CA CYS A 157 6.60 -15.66 -12.17
C CYS A 157 8.14 -15.63 -12.21
N LEU A 158 8.74 -14.83 -11.34
CA LEU A 158 10.21 -14.75 -11.18
C LEU A 158 10.82 -16.08 -10.72
N LEU A 159 10.17 -16.77 -9.79
CA LEU A 159 10.62 -18.07 -9.29
C LEU A 159 10.43 -19.17 -10.33
N SER A 160 9.35 -19.16 -11.11
CA SER A 160 9.10 -20.13 -12.18
C SER A 160 10.02 -19.95 -13.38
N TYR A 161 10.40 -18.72 -13.72
CA TYR A 161 11.38 -18.44 -14.78
C TYR A 161 12.83 -18.73 -14.35
N GLY A 162 13.06 -18.87 -13.04
CA GLY A 162 14.39 -19.06 -12.47
C GLY A 162 15.09 -17.73 -12.22
N ARG A 163 15.26 -17.37 -10.94
CA ARG A 163 15.87 -16.11 -10.51
C ARG A 163 17.31 -15.90 -11.05
N SER A 164 18.02 -16.99 -11.36
CA SER A 164 19.38 -16.98 -11.91
C SER A 164 19.43 -16.70 -13.41
N ASN A 165 18.30 -16.75 -14.11
CA ASN A 165 18.24 -16.56 -15.56
C ASN A 165 18.18 -15.07 -15.97
N ILE A 166 18.07 -14.16 -15.01
CA ILE A 166 17.94 -12.71 -15.23
C ILE A 166 19.30 -12.04 -15.08
N ARG A 167 19.57 -11.02 -15.90
CA ARG A 167 20.79 -10.22 -15.81
C ARG A 167 20.90 -9.55 -14.43
N HIS A 168 21.93 -9.92 -13.69
CA HIS A 168 22.12 -9.47 -12.32
C HIS A 168 22.60 -8.02 -12.24
N GLY A 169 22.00 -7.26 -11.33
CA GLY A 169 22.46 -5.92 -10.95
C GLY A 169 23.56 -5.96 -9.88
N PRO A 170 24.19 -4.81 -9.58
CA PRO A 170 25.21 -4.70 -8.54
C PRO A 170 24.68 -5.03 -7.13
N PHE A 171 23.36 -4.95 -6.93
CA PHE A 171 22.69 -5.29 -5.67
C PHE A 171 21.97 -6.65 -5.77
N TRP A 172 22.73 -7.74 -5.93
CA TRP A 172 22.18 -9.09 -6.04
C TRP A 172 22.66 -10.01 -4.91
N PHE A 173 21.71 -10.55 -4.15
CA PHE A 173 21.96 -11.54 -3.10
C PHE A 173 21.32 -12.89 -3.45
N PRO A 174 22.10 -13.96 -3.72
CA PRO A 174 21.57 -15.25 -4.19
C PRO A 174 20.68 -15.92 -3.15
N ARG A 175 21.20 -16.16 -1.94
CA ARG A 175 20.50 -16.91 -0.90
C ARG A 175 19.46 -16.06 -0.19
N LEU A 176 19.86 -14.87 0.27
CA LEU A 176 18.97 -13.97 1.02
C LEU A 176 17.76 -13.54 0.18
N GLY A 177 17.95 -13.22 -1.09
CA GLY A 177 16.81 -12.84 -1.93
C GLY A 177 15.88 -14.01 -2.29
N TYR A 178 16.38 -15.24 -2.32
CA TYR A 178 15.53 -16.41 -2.53
C TYR A 178 14.66 -16.68 -1.29
N VAL A 179 15.27 -16.62 -0.10
CA VAL A 179 14.54 -16.71 1.17
C VAL A 179 13.52 -15.57 1.29
N ALA A 180 13.90 -14.33 0.97
CA ALA A 180 13.00 -13.19 1.00
C ALA A 180 11.77 -13.40 0.08
N ASN A 181 11.97 -13.89 -1.14
CA ASN A 181 10.88 -14.19 -2.06
C ASN A 181 9.90 -15.23 -1.50
N ILE A 182 10.41 -16.33 -0.92
CA ILE A 182 9.57 -17.35 -0.29
C ILE A 182 8.80 -16.78 0.90
N VAL A 183 9.48 -16.03 1.77
CA VAL A 183 8.87 -15.41 2.94
C VAL A 183 7.73 -14.47 2.53
N THR A 184 7.91 -13.66 1.48
CA THR A 184 6.86 -12.75 0.98
C THR A 184 5.62 -13.51 0.47
N VAL A 185 5.83 -14.59 -0.29
CA VAL A 185 4.72 -15.42 -0.78
C VAL A 185 3.98 -16.11 0.37
N ALA A 186 4.73 -16.69 1.32
CA ALA A 186 4.14 -17.31 2.51
C ALA A 186 3.39 -16.28 3.37
N TRP A 187 3.95 -15.08 3.54
CA TRP A 187 3.32 -13.99 4.29
C TRP A 187 2.05 -13.50 3.62
N THR A 188 2.00 -13.46 2.29
CA THR A 188 0.78 -13.10 1.55
C THR A 188 -0.33 -14.10 1.80
N PHE A 189 -0.04 -15.40 1.82
CA PHE A 189 -1.03 -16.43 2.14
C PHE A 189 -1.58 -16.25 3.56
N ILE A 190 -0.69 -16.05 4.55
CA ILE A 190 -1.08 -15.79 5.94
C ILE A 190 -1.95 -14.53 6.01
N SER A 191 -1.49 -13.43 5.42
CA SER A 191 -2.18 -12.14 5.42
C SER A 191 -3.58 -12.27 4.81
N LEU A 192 -3.75 -13.01 3.70
CA LEU A 192 -5.04 -13.21 3.06
C LEU A 192 -6.08 -13.85 4.00
N VAL A 193 -5.64 -14.83 4.80
CA VAL A 193 -6.51 -15.49 5.78
C VAL A 193 -6.86 -14.53 6.93
N PHE A 194 -5.86 -13.91 7.55
CA PHE A 194 -6.06 -13.04 8.72
C PHE A 194 -6.85 -11.77 8.38
N TYR A 195 -6.63 -11.19 7.21
CA TYR A 195 -7.37 -10.03 6.73
C TYR A 195 -8.77 -10.36 6.22
N SER A 196 -9.16 -11.63 6.10
CA SER A 196 -10.54 -12.00 5.79
C SER A 196 -11.42 -12.07 7.05
N PHE A 197 -10.82 -12.08 8.24
CA PHE A 197 -11.58 -12.12 9.49
C PHE A 197 -12.07 -10.73 9.95
N PRO A 198 -13.24 -10.65 10.59
CA PRO A 198 -13.76 -9.42 11.16
C PRO A 198 -12.95 -9.00 12.40
N ILE A 199 -12.76 -7.69 12.58
CA ILE A 199 -11.91 -7.10 13.62
C ILE A 199 -12.65 -6.96 14.97
N TYR A 200 -13.98 -6.96 14.97
CA TYR A 200 -14.82 -6.74 16.15
C TYR A 200 -15.90 -7.81 16.28
N LEU A 201 -16.21 -8.17 17.53
CA LEU A 201 -17.34 -9.02 17.92
C LEU A 201 -18.30 -8.18 18.79
N PRO A 202 -19.63 -8.30 18.66
CA PRO A 202 -20.37 -9.16 17.73
C PRO A 202 -20.40 -8.62 16.28
N VAL A 203 -20.47 -9.53 15.31
CA VAL A 203 -20.44 -9.18 13.87
C VAL A 203 -21.79 -8.61 13.40
N LEU A 204 -21.85 -7.28 13.27
CA LEU A 204 -22.97 -6.59 12.62
C LEU A 204 -22.76 -6.54 11.10
N THR A 205 -23.82 -6.68 10.30
CA THR A 205 -23.77 -6.68 8.83
C THR A 205 -23.05 -5.46 8.24
N GLU A 206 -23.14 -4.32 8.92
CA GLU A 206 -22.51 -3.06 8.51
C GLU A 206 -21.00 -3.00 8.80
N GLN A 207 -20.51 -3.84 9.71
CA GLN A 207 -19.11 -3.91 10.14
C GLN A 207 -18.39 -5.18 9.65
N MET A 208 -19.06 -5.99 8.83
CA MET A 208 -18.48 -7.23 8.30
C MET A 208 -17.32 -6.91 7.35
N ASN A 209 -16.27 -7.71 7.43
CA ASN A 209 -15.11 -7.59 6.56
C ASN A 209 -15.40 -8.26 5.21
N TYR A 210 -15.75 -7.47 4.20
CA TYR A 210 -16.14 -7.95 2.86
C TYR A 210 -14.96 -8.18 1.90
N VAL A 211 -13.72 -8.18 2.39
CA VAL A 211 -12.56 -8.22 1.49
C VAL A 211 -12.48 -9.51 0.67
N SER A 212 -12.86 -10.66 1.23
CA SER A 212 -12.93 -11.93 0.49
C SER A 212 -13.88 -11.85 -0.71
N CYS A 213 -15.04 -11.22 -0.54
CA CYS A 213 -16.00 -10.98 -1.61
C CYS A 213 -15.43 -10.05 -2.70
N VAL A 214 -14.66 -9.02 -2.32
CA VAL A 214 -14.00 -8.13 -3.27
C VAL A 214 -12.97 -8.89 -4.10
N ILE A 215 -12.17 -9.78 -3.50
CA ILE A 215 -11.18 -10.59 -4.23
C ILE A 215 -11.88 -11.51 -5.25
N ILE A 216 -12.96 -12.20 -4.84
CA ILE A 216 -13.74 -13.06 -5.72
C ILE A 216 -14.42 -12.26 -6.84
N GLY A 217 -14.71 -10.97 -6.66
CA GLY A 217 -15.22 -10.11 -7.74
C GLY A 217 -14.13 -9.59 -8.69
N VAL A 218 -13.02 -9.10 -8.15
CA VAL A 218 -11.95 -8.45 -8.91
C VAL A 218 -11.11 -9.45 -9.70
N PHE A 219 -10.83 -10.63 -9.15
CA PHE A 219 -9.96 -11.61 -9.79
C PHE A 219 -10.56 -12.18 -11.09
N PRO A 220 -11.82 -12.68 -11.12
CA PRO A 220 -12.45 -13.13 -12.36
C PRO A 220 -12.68 -11.99 -13.36
N TYR A 221 -12.92 -10.76 -12.87
CA TYR A 221 -13.02 -9.59 -13.73
C TYR A 221 -11.70 -9.31 -14.45
N ALA A 222 -10.56 -9.35 -13.74
CA ALA A 222 -9.23 -9.15 -14.31
C ALA A 222 -8.87 -10.26 -15.32
N VAL A 223 -9.12 -11.53 -14.96
CA VAL A 223 -8.90 -12.68 -15.85
C VAL A 223 -9.79 -12.61 -17.10
N GLY A 224 -11.06 -12.25 -16.92
CA GLY A 224 -12.01 -12.04 -18.02
C GLY A 224 -11.55 -10.91 -18.95
N TYR A 225 -11.06 -9.80 -18.41
CA TYR A 225 -10.51 -8.71 -19.22
C TYR A 225 -9.30 -9.16 -20.04
N TRP A 226 -8.33 -9.85 -19.42
CA TRP A 226 -7.15 -10.37 -20.11
C TRP A 226 -7.53 -11.33 -21.24
N ALA A 227 -8.44 -12.27 -20.96
CA ALA A 227 -8.87 -13.27 -21.92
C ALA A 227 -9.64 -12.69 -23.11
N LEU A 228 -10.44 -11.64 -22.89
CA LEU A 228 -11.31 -11.05 -23.92
C LEU A 228 -10.62 -9.95 -24.74
N PHE A 229 -9.83 -9.10 -24.09
CA PHE A 229 -9.24 -7.90 -24.72
C PHE A 229 -7.71 -7.87 -24.62
N GLY A 230 -7.17 -8.08 -23.42
CA GLY A 230 -5.74 -7.89 -23.15
C GLY A 230 -4.82 -8.73 -24.05
N ARG A 231 -5.15 -10.01 -24.28
CA ARG A 231 -4.33 -10.91 -25.11
C ARG A 231 -4.17 -10.49 -26.57
N ASN A 232 -5.08 -9.66 -27.08
CA ASN A 232 -5.11 -9.27 -28.50
C ASN A 232 -4.48 -7.90 -28.74
N GLU A 233 -4.41 -7.05 -27.71
CA GLU A 233 -4.04 -5.64 -27.83
C GLU A 233 -2.75 -5.30 -27.08
N PHE A 234 -2.29 -6.17 -26.16
CA PHE A 234 -1.05 -5.98 -25.42
C PHE A 234 0.16 -6.50 -26.21
N GLU A 235 1.02 -5.58 -26.65
CA GLU A 235 2.31 -5.88 -27.25
C GLU A 235 3.41 -5.69 -26.21
N VAL A 236 4.24 -6.71 -25.98
CA VAL A 236 5.35 -6.63 -25.01
C VAL A 236 6.41 -5.69 -25.56
N PRO A 237 6.78 -4.60 -24.84
CA PRO A 237 7.86 -3.72 -25.27
C PRO A 237 9.15 -4.53 -25.46
N LYS A 238 9.78 -4.42 -26.63
CA LYS A 238 11.00 -5.17 -26.93
C LYS A 238 12.16 -4.52 -26.19
N ALA A 239 13.05 -5.33 -25.60
CA ALA A 239 14.18 -4.84 -24.80
C ALA A 239 15.16 -3.91 -25.57
N GLN A 240 15.01 -3.78 -26.90
CA GLN A 240 15.82 -2.92 -27.76
C GLN A 240 15.43 -1.43 -27.70
N ASP A 241 14.30 -1.07 -27.08
CA ASP A 241 13.83 0.32 -27.00
C ASP A 241 14.46 1.12 -25.83
N TYR A 242 15.37 0.51 -25.06
CA TYR A 242 15.98 1.08 -23.86
C TYR A 242 17.52 1.11 -23.89
N GLU A 243 18.13 1.03 -25.08
CA GLU A 243 19.58 1.28 -25.28
C GLU A 243 19.89 2.76 -25.53
#